data_AF-A0A226D9E3-F1
#
_entry.id   AF-A0A226D9E3-F1
#
_cell.length_a   1.000
_cell.length_b   1.000
_cell.length_c   1.000
_cell.angle_alpha   90.00
_cell.angle_beta   90.00
_cell.angle_gamma   90.00
#
_symmetry.space_group_name_H-M   'P 1'
#
loop_
_entity.id
_entity.type
_entity.pdbx_description
1 polymer ?
#
loop_
_entity_poly.entity_id
_entity_poly.type
_entity_poly.pdbx_seq_one_letter_code
_entity_poly.pdbx_strand_id
1 'polypeptide(L)'
;METLATTIYTIAMFRNLCFSESPLTGRVQAAAFFLIYVGALWTGWNFKVDNSLVQIINTFIKFETDFLKDFEKQPVSLGTKAIKLFISLAEFSVPGIPFFIFLFLRYVPCTAPFTMSNFTNCKEIVTTESHFGYWIRFGVNMLECRIVCFLLYSASLGIFYVFFVGTAVILQYMRILEG
;
A
#
# COMPACT_ATOMS: atom_id res chain seq x y z
N MET A 1 -13.65 1.08 10.70
CA MET A 1 -14.10 -0.21 10.11
C MET A 1 -13.07 -0.78 9.14
N GLU A 2 -12.49 0.02 8.24
CA GLU A 2 -11.56 -0.51 7.22
C GLU A 2 -10.23 -1.04 7.79
N THR A 3 -9.69 -0.41 8.84
CA THR A 3 -8.52 -0.92 9.61
C THR A 3 -8.76 -2.25 10.31
N LEU A 4 -9.99 -2.53 10.74
CA LEU A 4 -10.34 -3.83 11.33
C LEU A 4 -10.36 -4.91 10.24
N ALA A 5 -10.95 -4.60 9.08
CA ALA A 5 -11.00 -5.51 7.94
C ALA A 5 -9.59 -5.87 7.42
N THR A 6 -8.70 -4.89 7.28
CA THR A 6 -7.29 -5.15 6.89
C THR A 6 -6.53 -5.96 7.93
N THR A 7 -6.79 -5.74 9.23
CA THR A 7 -6.16 -6.52 10.31
C THR A 7 -6.60 -7.98 10.26
N ILE A 8 -7.91 -8.23 10.15
CA ILE A 8 -8.46 -9.59 10.01
C ILE A 8 -7.87 -10.27 8.77
N TYR A 9 -7.81 -9.55 7.65
CA TYR A 9 -7.26 -10.06 6.40
C TYR A 9 -5.78 -10.42 6.52
N THR A 10 -4.98 -9.59 7.20
CA THR A 10 -3.55 -9.86 7.43
C THR A 10 -3.33 -11.07 8.33
N ILE A 11 -4.17 -11.25 9.36
CA ILE A 11 -4.17 -12.46 10.21
C ILE A 11 -4.55 -13.70 9.40
N ALA A 12 -5.56 -13.60 8.54
CA ALA A 12 -5.97 -14.70 7.67
C ALA A 12 -4.84 -15.10 6.69
N MET A 13 -4.12 -14.13 6.13
CA MET A 13 -2.92 -14.37 5.31
C MET A 13 -1.79 -15.04 6.11
N PHE A 14 -1.54 -14.61 7.35
CA PHE A 14 -0.54 -15.24 8.20
C PHE A 14 -0.89 -16.72 8.47
N ARG A 15 -2.15 -16.99 8.80
CA ARG A 15 -2.63 -18.37 8.98
C ARG A 15 -2.44 -19.19 7.69
N ASN A 16 -2.77 -18.62 6.53
CA ASN A 16 -2.53 -19.27 5.24
C ASN A 16 -1.03 -19.57 5.08
N LEU A 17 -0.15 -18.60 5.31
CA LEU A 17 1.29 -18.79 5.18
C LEU A 17 1.83 -19.93 6.08
N CYS A 18 1.37 -20.03 7.32
CA CYS A 18 1.82 -21.05 8.27
C CYS A 18 1.25 -22.44 8.01
N PHE A 19 -0.01 -22.55 7.58
CA PHE A 19 -0.73 -23.83 7.52
C PHE A 19 -1.12 -24.27 6.10
N SER A 20 -0.71 -23.54 5.07
CA SER A 20 -1.03 -23.85 3.67
C SER A 20 -0.26 -25.05 3.16
N GLU A 21 -0.96 -25.97 2.49
CA GLU A 21 -0.36 -27.09 1.75
C GLU A 21 0.32 -26.66 0.42
N SER A 22 0.42 -25.36 0.17
CA SER A 22 1.00 -24.84 -1.09
C SER A 22 2.48 -25.19 -1.27
N PRO A 23 2.94 -25.32 -2.52
CA PRO A 23 4.35 -25.52 -2.85
C PRO A 23 5.23 -24.37 -2.33
N LEU A 24 6.52 -24.65 -2.13
CA LEU A 24 7.48 -23.71 -1.55
C LEU A 24 7.50 -22.35 -2.27
N THR A 25 7.40 -22.35 -3.59
CA THR A 25 7.35 -21.14 -4.43
C THR A 25 6.13 -20.26 -4.08
N GLY A 26 4.96 -20.88 -3.91
CA GLY A 26 3.74 -20.19 -3.48
C GLY A 26 3.86 -19.61 -2.06
N ARG A 27 4.54 -20.31 -1.15
CA ARG A 27 4.79 -19.82 0.21
C ARG A 27 5.74 -18.62 0.24
N VAL A 28 6.80 -18.62 -0.56
CA VAL A 28 7.73 -17.48 -0.65
C VAL A 28 7.02 -16.26 -1.23
N GLN A 29 6.22 -16.44 -2.28
CA GLN A 29 5.40 -15.35 -2.82
C GLN A 29 4.40 -14.81 -1.78
N ALA A 30 3.69 -15.70 -1.09
CA ALA A 30 2.78 -15.33 -0.02
C ALA A 30 3.46 -14.58 1.12
N ALA A 31 4.68 -14.98 1.51
CA ALA A 31 5.48 -14.32 2.53
C ALA A 31 5.86 -12.89 2.11
N ALA A 32 6.26 -12.69 0.85
CA ALA A 32 6.60 -11.35 0.35
C ALA A 32 5.39 -10.40 0.44
N PHE A 33 4.22 -10.83 -0.05
CA PHE A 33 2.99 -10.03 0.06
C PHE A 33 2.58 -9.80 1.52
N PHE A 34 2.71 -10.81 2.38
CA PHE A 34 2.43 -10.68 3.80
C PHE A 34 3.30 -9.62 4.46
N LEU A 35 4.62 -9.61 4.21
CA LEU A 35 5.53 -8.60 4.77
C LEU A 35 5.20 -7.19 4.28
N ILE A 36 4.89 -7.04 2.98
CA ILE A 36 4.44 -5.76 2.43
C ILE A 36 3.17 -5.30 3.14
N TYR A 37 2.21 -6.21 3.35
CA TYR A 37 0.94 -5.83 3.95
C TYR A 37 1.03 -5.53 5.46
N VAL A 38 1.88 -6.25 6.20
CA VAL A 38 2.19 -5.92 7.59
C VAL A 38 2.87 -4.56 7.69
N GLY A 39 3.86 -4.29 6.83
CA GLY A 39 4.53 -2.99 6.78
C GLY A 39 3.55 -1.86 6.47
N ALA A 40 2.69 -2.05 5.47
CA ALA A 40 1.67 -1.07 5.11
C ALA A 40 0.61 -0.88 6.19
N LEU A 41 0.18 -1.95 6.86
CA LEU A 41 -0.73 -1.91 8.02
C LEU A 41 -0.10 -1.13 9.18
N TRP A 42 1.19 -1.32 9.42
CA TRP A 42 1.95 -0.61 10.46
C TRP A 42 2.05 0.89 10.15
N THR A 43 2.47 1.24 8.93
CA THR A 43 2.61 2.65 8.51
C THR A 43 1.28 3.37 8.39
N GLY A 44 0.22 2.65 8.04
CA GLY A 44 -1.14 3.17 7.87
C GLY A 44 -2.04 2.98 9.09
N TRP A 45 -1.49 2.58 10.25
CA TRP A 45 -2.27 2.25 11.43
C TRP A 45 -2.92 3.50 12.01
N ASN A 46 -4.21 3.68 11.74
CA ASN A 46 -4.96 4.83 12.23
C ASN A 46 -6.30 4.44 12.84
N PHE A 47 -6.25 3.84 14.03
CA PHE A 47 -7.44 3.34 14.73
C PHE A 47 -8.36 4.47 15.24
N LYS A 48 -7.83 5.68 15.43
CA LYS A 48 -8.57 6.85 15.95
C LYS A 48 -8.84 7.94 14.90
N VAL A 49 -8.58 7.69 13.61
CA VAL A 49 -8.68 8.71 12.54
C VAL A 49 -7.97 10.00 12.98
N ASP A 50 -6.74 9.84 13.47
CA ASP A 50 -5.91 10.96 13.84
C ASP A 50 -5.39 11.65 12.57
N ASN A 51 -5.50 12.97 12.50
CA ASN A 51 -5.07 13.76 11.35
C ASN A 51 -3.56 14.03 11.37
N SER A 52 -2.78 13.26 12.14
CA SER A 52 -1.35 13.44 12.37
C SER A 52 -0.54 13.57 11.07
N LEU A 53 -0.75 12.70 10.09
CA LEU A 53 -0.09 12.78 8.78
C LEU A 53 -0.40 14.08 8.04
N VAL A 54 -1.67 14.47 8.01
CA VAL A 54 -2.11 15.71 7.36
C VAL A 54 -1.57 16.93 8.10
N GLN A 55 -1.50 16.88 9.43
CA GLN A 55 -0.91 17.94 10.25
C GLN A 55 0.59 18.08 10.01
N ILE A 56 1.32 16.97 9.90
CA ILE A 56 2.76 16.97 9.57
C ILE A 56 2.97 17.63 8.20
N ILE A 57 2.22 17.21 7.18
CA ILE A 57 2.29 17.80 5.83
C ILE A 57 1.99 19.30 5.86
N ASN A 58 0.90 19.70 6.53
CA ASN A 58 0.54 21.11 6.67
C ASN A 58 1.61 21.92 7.41
N THR A 59 2.28 21.31 8.39
CA THR A 59 3.37 21.96 9.12
C THR A 59 4.59 22.17 8.22
N PHE A 60 4.94 21.20 7.38
CA PHE A 60 6.01 21.37 6.39
C PHE A 60 5.68 22.46 5.36
N ILE A 61 4.43 22.50 4.86
CA ILE A 61 4.00 23.55 3.92
C ILE A 61 4.07 24.93 4.57
N LYS A 62 3.64 25.06 5.84
CA LYS A 62 3.76 26.32 6.59
C LYS A 62 5.21 26.72 6.79
N PHE A 63 6.08 25.78 7.16
CA PHE A 63 7.52 26.05 7.28
C PHE A 63 8.11 26.54 5.97
N GLU A 64 7.82 25.88 4.84
CA GLU A 64 8.26 26.32 3.52
C GLU A 64 7.71 27.70 3.14
N THR A 65 6.46 27.98 3.51
CA THR A 65 5.78 29.25 3.18
C THR A 65 6.21 30.41 4.07
N ASP A 66 6.59 30.17 5.32
CA ASP A 66 6.84 31.22 6.30
C ASP A 66 8.34 31.43 6.55
N PHE A 67 9.15 30.36 6.57
CA PHE A 67 10.60 30.46 6.81
C PHE A 67 11.41 30.59 5.52
N LEU A 68 11.06 29.84 4.47
CA LEU A 68 11.86 29.81 3.24
C LEU A 68 11.55 30.96 2.27
N LYS A 69 10.52 31.79 2.53
CA LYS A 69 10.24 32.98 1.72
C LYS A 69 11.30 34.07 1.84
N ASP A 70 11.93 34.18 3.01
CA ASP A 70 12.92 35.23 3.30
C ASP A 70 14.32 34.86 2.79
N PHE A 71 14.54 33.59 2.45
CA PHE A 71 15.74 33.14 1.76
C PHE A 71 15.53 33.26 0.24
N GLU A 72 16.50 33.84 -0.47
CA GLU A 72 16.48 33.92 -1.93
C GLU A 72 16.17 32.53 -2.51
N LYS A 73 15.23 32.44 -3.47
CA LYS A 73 14.79 31.17 -4.08
C LYS A 73 15.99 30.39 -4.59
N GLN A 74 16.55 29.52 -3.75
CA GLN A 74 17.65 28.65 -4.16
C GLN A 74 17.18 27.85 -5.37
N PRO A 75 18.02 27.72 -6.41
CA PRO A 75 17.66 26.95 -7.59
C PRO A 75 17.30 25.54 -7.17
N VAL A 76 16.11 25.08 -7.57
CA VAL A 76 15.56 23.78 -7.20
C VAL A 76 16.60 22.71 -7.48
N SER A 77 17.08 22.05 -6.42
CA SER A 77 18.15 21.08 -6.54
C SER A 77 17.72 19.91 -7.43
N LEU A 78 18.68 19.32 -8.17
CA LEU A 78 18.42 18.17 -9.02
C LEU A 78 17.78 17.01 -8.22
N GLY A 79 18.17 16.87 -6.94
CA GLY A 79 17.58 15.92 -5.99
C GLY A 79 16.09 16.19 -5.74
N THR A 80 15.69 17.43 -5.54
CA THR A 80 14.27 17.80 -5.32
C THR A 80 13.42 17.48 -6.56
N LYS A 81 13.94 17.74 -7.77
CA LYS A 81 13.26 17.35 -9.02
C LYS A 81 13.12 15.83 -9.15
N ALA A 82 14.17 15.08 -8.81
CA ALA A 82 14.15 13.62 -8.83
C ALA A 82 13.14 13.04 -7.83
N ILE A 83 13.09 13.56 -6.60
CA ILE A 83 12.13 13.15 -5.57
C ILE A 83 10.69 13.43 -6.02
N LYS A 84 10.43 14.61 -6.62
CA LYS A 84 9.10 14.94 -7.14
C LYS A 84 8.66 14.00 -8.26
N LEU A 85 9.56 13.66 -9.19
CA LEU A 85 9.28 12.68 -10.24
C LEU A 85 9.00 11.29 -9.66
N PHE A 86 9.82 10.87 -8.68
CA PHE A 86 9.66 9.58 -8.01
C PHE A 86 8.31 9.47 -7.29
N ILE A 87 7.94 10.47 -6.50
CA ILE A 87 6.65 10.51 -5.80
C ILE A 87 5.50 10.45 -6.80
N SER A 88 5.56 11.23 -7.89
CA SER A 88 4.51 11.23 -8.92
C SER A 88 4.35 9.87 -9.61
N LEU A 89 5.47 9.22 -9.97
CA LEU A 89 5.44 7.87 -10.54
C LEU A 89 4.90 6.85 -9.53
N ALA A 90 5.30 6.98 -8.28
CA ALA A 90 4.88 6.07 -7.22
C ALA A 90 3.37 6.22 -6.94
N GLU A 91 2.84 7.44 -6.82
CA GLU A 91 1.41 7.71 -6.67
C GLU A 91 0.58 7.16 -7.82
N PHE A 92 1.08 7.25 -9.06
CA PHE A 92 0.41 6.65 -10.22
C PHE A 92 0.44 5.12 -10.17
N SER A 93 1.52 4.53 -9.64
CA SER A 93 1.65 3.07 -9.52
C SER A 93 0.76 2.47 -8.43
N VAL A 94 0.47 3.21 -7.35
CA VAL A 94 -0.33 2.74 -6.20
C VAL A 94 -1.71 2.19 -6.61
N PRO A 95 -2.55 2.88 -7.42
CA PRO A 95 -3.81 2.32 -7.91
C PRO A 95 -3.62 1.26 -9.00
N GLY A 96 -2.49 1.27 -9.71
CA GLY A 96 -2.18 0.26 -10.71
C GLY A 96 -2.04 -1.14 -10.10
N ILE A 97 -1.37 -1.25 -8.95
CA ILE A 97 -1.14 -2.54 -8.26
C ILE A 97 -2.45 -3.31 -7.97
N PRO A 98 -3.46 -2.76 -7.26
CA PRO A 98 -4.70 -3.47 -6.97
C PRO A 98 -5.50 -3.78 -8.24
N PHE A 99 -5.42 -2.94 -9.28
CA PHE A 99 -6.02 -3.24 -10.58
C PHE A 99 -5.37 -4.47 -11.23
N PHE A 100 -4.03 -4.54 -11.25
CA PHE A 100 -3.32 -5.71 -11.76
C PHE A 100 -3.58 -6.96 -10.93
N ILE A 101 -3.68 -6.85 -9.60
CA ILE A 101 -4.06 -7.97 -8.72
C ILE A 101 -5.48 -8.45 -9.05
N PHE A 102 -6.43 -7.55 -9.25
CA PHE A 102 -7.79 -7.91 -9.63
C PHE A 102 -7.84 -8.66 -10.96
N LEU A 103 -7.11 -8.18 -11.98
CA LEU A 103 -6.98 -8.88 -13.26
C LEU A 103 -6.30 -10.24 -13.09
N PHE A 104 -5.21 -10.31 -12.33
CA PHE A 104 -4.50 -11.56 -12.06
C PHE A 104 -5.41 -12.61 -11.41
N LEU A 105 -6.20 -12.22 -10.40
CA LEU A 105 -7.18 -13.09 -9.73
C LEU A 105 -8.35 -13.49 -10.63
N ARG A 106 -8.61 -12.72 -11.69
CA ARG A 106 -9.57 -13.11 -12.73
C ARG A 106 -9.04 -14.22 -13.62
N TYR A 107 -7.73 -14.33 -13.80
CA TYR A 107 -7.11 -15.43 -14.55
C TYR A 107 -6.77 -16.63 -13.65
N VAL A 108 -6.17 -16.41 -12.49
CA VAL A 108 -5.67 -17.47 -11.59
C VAL A 108 -6.15 -17.25 -10.14
N PRO A 109 -7.41 -17.59 -9.83
CA PRO A 109 -8.05 -17.23 -8.57
C PRO A 109 -7.53 -18.03 -7.37
N CYS A 110 -7.03 -19.24 -7.58
CA CYS A 110 -6.55 -20.12 -6.50
C CYS A 110 -5.07 -19.90 -6.14
N THR A 111 -4.49 -18.76 -6.50
CA THR A 111 -3.09 -18.46 -6.20
C THR A 111 -2.94 -17.95 -4.76
N ALA A 112 -2.01 -18.51 -3.99
CA ALA A 112 -1.64 -17.94 -2.69
C ALA A 112 -0.99 -16.55 -2.89
N PRO A 113 -1.19 -15.57 -1.99
CA PRO A 113 -1.79 -15.64 -0.66
C PRO A 113 -3.29 -15.29 -0.59
N PHE A 114 -3.94 -15.15 -1.74
CA PHE A 114 -5.23 -14.48 -1.84
C PHE A 114 -6.39 -15.28 -1.24
N THR A 115 -7.48 -14.62 -0.86
CA THR A 115 -8.58 -15.19 -0.04
C THR A 115 -9.14 -16.48 -0.62
N MET A 116 -9.24 -16.55 -1.95
CA MET A 116 -9.71 -17.73 -2.67
C MET A 116 -8.86 -18.99 -2.44
N SER A 117 -7.55 -18.84 -2.23
CA SER A 117 -6.65 -19.96 -1.93
C SER A 117 -6.92 -20.63 -0.58
N ASN A 118 -7.65 -19.98 0.33
CA ASN A 118 -8.04 -20.56 1.63
C ASN A 118 -9.25 -21.51 1.53
N PHE A 119 -10.00 -21.48 0.44
CA PHE A 119 -11.12 -22.40 0.27
C PHE A 119 -10.60 -23.75 -0.22
N THR A 120 -10.85 -24.80 0.54
CA THR A 120 -10.50 -26.20 0.19
C THR A 120 -11.05 -26.59 -1.18
N ASN A 121 -12.21 -26.02 -1.55
CA ASN A 121 -12.93 -26.33 -2.77
C ASN A 121 -12.68 -25.28 -3.87
N CYS A 122 -11.57 -24.51 -3.82
CA CYS A 122 -11.30 -23.45 -4.80
C CYS A 122 -11.35 -23.97 -6.25
N LYS A 123 -10.79 -25.16 -6.51
CA LYS A 123 -10.83 -25.78 -7.85
C LYS A 123 -12.26 -26.15 -8.27
N GLU A 124 -13.09 -26.63 -7.35
CA GLU A 124 -14.49 -26.98 -7.62
C GLU A 124 -15.35 -25.73 -7.87
N ILE A 125 -15.15 -24.67 -7.09
CA ILE A 125 -15.85 -23.38 -7.26
C ILE A 125 -15.51 -22.74 -8.60
N VAL A 126 -14.26 -22.89 -9.07
CA VAL A 126 -13.80 -22.36 -10.36
C VAL A 126 -14.29 -23.20 -11.54
N THR A 127 -14.40 -24.51 -11.38
CA THR A 127 -14.84 -25.44 -12.44
C THR A 127 -16.36 -25.53 -12.56
N THR A 128 -17.10 -25.19 -11.50
CA THR A 128 -18.56 -25.15 -11.54
C THR A 128 -19.03 -23.87 -12.27
N GLU A 129 -19.49 -24.00 -13.51
CA GLU A 129 -20.07 -22.92 -14.33
C GLU A 129 -21.48 -22.47 -13.85
N SER A 130 -21.67 -22.38 -12.53
CA SER A 130 -22.90 -21.80 -11.99
C SER A 130 -22.79 -20.27 -11.97
N HIS A 131 -23.86 -19.57 -12.33
CA HIS A 131 -23.97 -18.11 -12.16
C HIS A 131 -23.67 -17.69 -10.72
N PHE A 132 -24.05 -18.52 -9.74
CA PHE A 132 -23.78 -18.29 -8.32
C PHE A 132 -22.28 -18.31 -7.98
N GLY A 133 -21.54 -19.29 -8.50
CA GLY A 133 -20.08 -19.37 -8.32
C GLY A 133 -19.34 -18.17 -8.93
N TYR A 134 -19.79 -17.70 -10.10
CA TYR A 134 -19.26 -16.49 -10.71
C TYR A 134 -19.42 -15.26 -9.81
N TRP A 135 -20.61 -15.05 -9.23
CA TRP A 135 -20.90 -13.89 -8.38
C TRP A 135 -20.10 -13.91 -7.09
N ILE A 136 -19.98 -15.08 -6.45
CA ILE A 136 -19.10 -15.24 -5.28
C ILE A 136 -17.66 -14.89 -5.64
N ARG A 137 -17.15 -15.39 -6.76
CA ARG A 137 -15.79 -15.12 -7.20
C ARG A 137 -15.54 -13.65 -7.47
N PHE A 138 -16.47 -13.00 -8.15
CA PHE A 138 -16.39 -11.57 -8.40
C PHE A 138 -16.42 -10.76 -7.09
N GLY A 139 -17.32 -11.12 -6.16
CA GLY A 139 -17.44 -10.46 -4.86
C GLY A 139 -16.19 -10.58 -4.00
N VAL A 140 -15.60 -11.77 -3.91
CA VAL A 140 -14.35 -11.99 -3.15
C VAL A 140 -13.20 -11.18 -3.75
N ASN A 141 -13.00 -11.24 -5.07
CA ASN A 141 -11.95 -10.49 -5.75
C ASN A 141 -12.12 -8.97 -5.59
N MET A 142 -13.37 -8.47 -5.60
CA MET A 142 -13.68 -7.05 -5.42
C MET A 142 -13.38 -6.58 -4.00
N LEU A 143 -13.73 -7.39 -3.00
CA LEU A 143 -13.44 -7.11 -1.59
C LEU A 143 -11.92 -7.12 -1.34
N GLU A 144 -11.22 -8.08 -1.93
CA GLU A 144 -9.77 -8.19 -1.87
C GLU A 144 -9.07 -6.98 -2.51
N CYS A 145 -9.52 -6.58 -3.71
CA CYS A 145 -9.06 -5.37 -4.37
C CYS A 145 -9.29 -4.14 -3.49
N ARG A 146 -10.46 -4.01 -2.87
CA ARG A 146 -10.77 -2.89 -1.96
C ARG A 146 -9.83 -2.86 -0.75
N ILE A 147 -9.58 -4.00 -0.10
CA ILE A 147 -8.67 -4.08 1.05
C ILE A 147 -7.26 -3.68 0.64
N VAL A 148 -6.76 -4.22 -0.47
CA VAL A 148 -5.41 -3.92 -0.97
C VAL A 148 -5.28 -2.46 -1.38
N CYS A 149 -6.28 -1.90 -2.07
CA CYS A 149 -6.35 -0.46 -2.38
C CYS A 149 -6.20 0.37 -1.11
N PHE A 150 -7.05 0.14 -0.11
CA PHE A 150 -7.01 0.91 1.14
C PHE A 150 -5.66 0.82 1.83
N LEU A 151 -5.09 -0.38 1.91
CA LEU A 151 -3.84 -0.65 2.60
C LEU A 151 -2.65 0.02 1.90
N LEU A 152 -2.56 -0.08 0.57
CA LEU A 152 -1.52 0.57 -0.22
C LEU A 152 -1.64 2.10 -0.22
N TYR A 153 -2.85 2.64 -0.37
CA TYR A 153 -3.06 4.09 -0.32
C TYR A 153 -2.67 4.66 1.05
N SER A 154 -3.15 4.06 2.13
CA SER A 154 -2.83 4.51 3.49
C SER A 154 -1.32 4.49 3.77
N ALA A 155 -0.64 3.40 3.38
CA ALA A 155 0.80 3.28 3.55
C ALA A 155 1.61 4.23 2.66
N SER A 156 1.19 4.40 1.41
CA SER A 156 1.90 5.24 0.43
C SER A 156 1.99 6.70 0.87
N LEU A 157 0.93 7.24 1.48
CA LEU A 157 0.92 8.60 2.02
C LEU A 157 1.96 8.75 3.15
N GLY A 158 2.00 7.80 4.08
CA GLY A 158 2.98 7.80 5.16
C GLY A 158 4.41 7.70 4.64
N ILE A 159 4.69 6.71 3.79
CA ILE A 159 6.04 6.46 3.28
C ILE A 159 6.51 7.61 2.38
N PHE A 160 5.71 8.02 1.38
CA PHE A 160 6.17 9.04 0.41
C PHE A 160 6.25 10.43 1.03
N TYR A 161 5.25 10.85 1.80
CA TYR A 161 5.25 12.21 2.31
C TYR A 161 6.04 12.37 3.62
N VAL A 162 5.99 11.42 4.56
CA VAL A 162 6.76 11.60 5.80
C VAL A 162 8.22 11.31 5.57
N PHE A 163 8.56 10.22 4.87
CA PHE A 163 9.95 9.82 4.72
C PHE A 163 10.67 10.63 3.64
N PHE A 164 10.16 10.65 2.40
CA PHE A 164 10.90 11.28 1.30
C PHE A 164 10.81 12.81 1.33
N VAL A 165 9.62 13.38 1.50
CA VAL A 165 9.49 14.86 1.62
C VAL A 165 10.14 15.34 2.91
N GLY A 166 9.92 14.67 4.05
CA GLY A 166 10.60 15.01 5.30
C GLY A 166 12.13 15.00 5.18
N THR A 167 12.71 13.98 4.55
CA THR A 167 14.16 13.92 4.30
C THR A 167 14.62 15.07 3.39
N ALA A 168 13.86 15.39 2.33
CA ALA A 168 14.20 16.50 1.44
C ALA A 168 14.22 17.85 2.16
N VAL A 169 13.23 18.11 3.04
CA VAL A 169 13.15 19.34 3.84
C VAL A 169 14.34 19.41 4.81
N ILE A 170 14.66 18.33 5.51
CA ILE A 170 15.81 18.30 6.45
C ILE A 170 17.13 18.53 5.70
N LEU A 171 17.32 17.90 4.54
CA LEU A 171 18.53 18.09 3.73
C LEU A 171 18.65 19.55 3.24
N GLN A 172 17.55 20.18 2.87
CA GLN A 172 17.55 21.59 2.48
C GLN A 172 17.88 22.51 3.66
N TYR A 173 17.34 22.20 4.84
CA TYR A 173 17.66 22.93 6.07
C TYR A 173 19.15 22.84 6.43
N MET A 174 19.76 21.65 6.35
CA MET A 174 21.19 21.47 6.60
C MET A 174 22.06 22.28 5.63
N ARG A 175 21.69 22.32 4.35
CA ARG A 175 22.40 23.14 3.35
C ARG A 175 22.34 24.64 3.65
N ILE A 176 21.21 25.13 4.15
CA ILE A 176 21.07 26.55 4.52
C ILE A 176 21.95 26.87 5.74
N LEU A 177 22.10 25.94 6.68
CA LEU A 177 22.97 26.11 7.84
C LEU A 177 24.47 26.08 7.50
N GLU A 178 24.86 25.35 6.46
CA GLU A 178 26.26 25.24 6.03
C GLU A 178 26.80 26.47 5.29
N GLY A 179 25.91 27.37 4.81
CA GLY A 179 26.27 28.64 4.16
C GLY A 179 26.41 28.53 2.64
#